data_AF-A0A246FL09-F1
#
_entry.id   AF-A0A246FL09-F1
#
_cell.length_a   1.000
_cell.length_b   1.000
_cell.length_c   1.000
_cell.angle_alpha   90.00
_cell.angle_beta   90.00
_cell.angle_gamma   90.00
#
_symmetry.space_group_name_H-M   'P 1'
#
loop_
_entity.id
_entity.type
_entity.pdbx_description
1 polymer ?
#
loop_
_entity_poly.entity_id
_entity_poly.type
_entity_poly.pdbx_seq_one_letter_code
_entity_poly.pdbx_strand_id
1 'polypeptide(L)'
;MADTKYPYSILIFLFILFSGCGKEEEIPLNLEGEYRTGNTLLAANPIIMYTSSGRVDNQAVIDQFLKRVYPSNPSYFSRSNVTLPPDGAITLAIRANNRAVLMFNYQNQYDPIETEITSREVNYFVLTNMDSTGFGPIIQVNSYPNACEQFAQSVNLVHPGRRCRPVSVVAGTFDKVCKERPVRVIRIRDRKLFIPQFSWLFTNTYISPSGGKSLCGQAQSNQWNLLDPAAPGKLRSGDTLVVQERQVELLKQ
;
A
#
# COMPACT_ATOMS: atom_id res chain seq x y z
N MET A 1 -22.13 10.08 65.29
CA MET A 1 -22.23 10.30 63.82
C MET A 1 -21.30 11.47 63.50
N ALA A 2 -20.27 11.37 62.68
CA ALA A 2 -19.92 10.38 61.67
C ALA A 2 -18.41 10.10 61.70
N ASP A 3 -18.05 8.85 61.43
CA ASP A 3 -16.72 8.40 61.04
C ASP A 3 -16.24 9.13 59.79
N THR A 4 -14.95 9.45 59.71
CA THR A 4 -14.25 9.53 58.43
C THR A 4 -12.82 9.02 58.59
N LYS A 5 -12.69 7.71 58.37
CA LYS A 5 -11.44 7.04 58.03
C LYS A 5 -11.06 7.35 56.57
N TYR A 6 -9.82 7.01 56.22
CA TYR A 6 -9.16 7.01 54.90
C TYR A 6 -8.25 8.20 54.54
N PRO A 7 -7.04 8.29 55.13
CA PRO A 7 -5.95 9.07 54.56
C PRO A 7 -4.85 8.18 53.96
N TYR A 8 -5.13 7.06 53.28
CA TYR A 8 -4.06 6.24 52.65
C TYR A 8 -4.42 5.53 51.33
N SER A 9 -5.57 5.83 50.72
CA SER A 9 -6.01 5.13 49.49
C SER A 9 -5.65 5.86 48.19
N ILE A 10 -5.19 7.11 48.24
CA ILE A 10 -4.93 7.93 47.05
C ILE A 10 -3.50 7.74 46.51
N LEU A 11 -2.55 7.30 47.34
CA LEU A 11 -1.14 7.17 46.94
C LEU A 11 -0.78 5.87 46.21
N ILE A 12 -1.62 4.84 46.27
CA ILE A 12 -1.37 3.56 45.57
C ILE A 12 -1.90 3.60 44.12
N PHE A 13 -2.90 4.44 43.82
CA PHE A 13 -3.44 4.57 42.45
C PHE A 13 -2.50 5.32 41.48
N LEU A 14 -1.58 6.14 41.99
CA LEU A 14 -0.60 6.85 41.17
C LEU A 14 0.59 5.98 40.74
N PHE A 15 0.89 4.90 41.47
CA PHE A 15 1.95 3.95 41.09
C PHE A 15 1.50 2.94 40.02
N ILE A 16 0.20 2.72 39.85
CA ILE A 16 -0.36 1.85 38.79
C ILE A 16 -0.47 2.58 37.45
N LEU A 17 -0.46 3.92 37.43
CA LEU A 17 -0.49 4.70 36.20
C LEU A 17 0.90 4.85 35.53
N PHE A 18 1.98 4.45 36.20
CA PHE A 18 3.36 4.56 35.67
C PHE A 18 4.02 3.22 35.30
N SER A 19 3.35 2.08 35.52
CA SER A 19 3.89 0.74 35.23
C SER A 19 3.42 0.15 33.89
N GLY A 20 2.87 0.97 32.99
CA GLY A 20 2.31 0.51 31.71
C GLY A 20 2.89 1.15 30.45
N CYS A 21 3.92 1.98 30.53
CA CYS A 21 4.66 2.40 29.33
C CYS A 21 5.87 1.48 29.17
N GLY A 22 5.58 0.21 28.87
CA GLY A 22 6.60 -0.65 28.30
C GLY A 22 7.10 0.05 27.05
N LYS A 23 8.36 0.47 27.05
CA LYS A 23 9.10 0.53 25.79
C LYS A 23 8.85 -0.82 25.16
N GLU A 24 8.17 -0.85 24.01
CA GLU A 24 8.30 -1.99 23.13
C GLU A 24 9.80 -2.13 22.92
N GLU A 25 10.40 -3.09 23.62
CA GLU A 25 11.76 -3.51 23.31
C GLU A 25 11.68 -3.94 21.86
N GLU A 26 12.18 -3.08 20.97
CA GLU A 26 12.53 -3.45 19.61
C GLU A 26 13.53 -4.59 19.71
N ILE A 27 13.03 -5.82 19.79
CA ILE A 27 13.85 -6.99 19.55
C ILE A 27 14.21 -6.88 18.07
N PRO A 28 15.48 -6.64 17.70
CA PRO A 28 15.84 -6.50 16.30
C PRO A 28 15.49 -7.82 15.59
N LEU A 29 14.48 -7.78 14.73
CA LEU A 29 14.19 -8.90 13.84
C LEU A 29 15.38 -9.02 12.90
N ASN A 30 16.16 -10.10 13.02
CA ASN A 30 17.17 -10.39 12.00
C ASN A 30 16.45 -10.70 10.69
N LEU A 31 16.47 -9.71 9.78
CA LEU A 31 15.83 -9.79 8.47
C LEU A 31 16.63 -10.63 7.49
N GLU A 32 17.89 -10.95 7.76
CA GLU A 32 18.71 -11.71 6.82
C GLU A 32 18.19 -13.15 6.65
N GLY A 33 18.12 -13.58 5.39
CA GLY A 33 17.61 -14.88 5.01
C GLY A 33 16.90 -14.87 3.67
N GLU A 34 16.40 -16.04 3.29
CA GLU A 34 15.55 -16.20 2.12
C GLU A 34 14.11 -16.45 2.57
N TYR A 35 13.18 -15.76 1.92
CA TYR A 35 11.77 -15.79 2.24
C TYR A 35 10.98 -16.07 0.98
N ARG A 36 9.95 -16.90 1.09
CA ARG A 36 9.01 -17.18 0.01
C ARG A 36 7.61 -16.81 0.46
N THR A 37 6.81 -16.24 -0.44
CA THR A 37 5.39 -16.02 -0.16
C THR A 37 4.70 -17.35 0.15
N GLY A 38 3.86 -17.35 1.18
CA GLY A 38 2.87 -18.39 1.37
C GLY A 38 1.92 -18.48 0.18
N ASN A 39 1.12 -19.55 0.13
CA ASN A 39 0.19 -19.82 -0.98
C ASN A 39 -1.20 -19.17 -0.80
N THR A 40 -1.37 -18.29 0.20
CA THR A 40 -2.68 -17.76 0.57
C THR A 40 -2.61 -16.25 0.78
N LEU A 41 -3.47 -15.51 0.09
CA LEU A 41 -3.79 -14.12 0.40
C LEU A 41 -4.81 -14.08 1.54
N LEU A 42 -4.36 -13.68 2.70
CA LEU A 42 -5.21 -13.49 3.88
C LEU A 42 -6.14 -12.31 3.64
N ALA A 43 -7.43 -12.49 3.95
CA ALA A 43 -8.38 -11.40 4.05
C ALA A 43 -8.05 -10.56 5.29
N ALA A 44 -7.01 -9.73 5.17
CA ALA A 44 -6.47 -9.00 6.32
C ALA A 44 -7.38 -7.85 6.77
N ASN A 45 -8.22 -7.30 5.89
CA ASN A 45 -9.03 -6.10 6.19
C ASN A 45 -10.41 -6.12 5.51
N PRO A 46 -11.41 -5.45 6.11
CA PRO A 46 -12.71 -5.24 5.49
C PRO A 46 -12.59 -4.41 4.19
N ILE A 47 -13.57 -4.57 3.31
CA ILE A 47 -13.74 -3.66 2.17
C ILE A 47 -14.28 -2.35 2.73
N ILE A 48 -13.58 -1.25 2.46
CA ILE A 48 -13.91 0.08 2.93
C ILE A 48 -14.23 0.95 1.71
N MET A 49 -15.27 1.77 1.82
CA MET A 49 -15.59 2.77 0.81
C MET A 49 -15.41 4.17 1.39
N TYR A 50 -14.79 5.05 0.62
CA TYR A 50 -14.59 6.45 0.94
C TYR A 50 -15.33 7.31 -0.09
N THR A 51 -15.96 8.36 0.40
CA THR A 51 -16.60 9.41 -0.39
C THR A 51 -16.11 10.76 0.12
N SER A 52 -16.45 11.84 -0.59
CA SER A 52 -16.24 13.21 -0.09
C SER A 52 -16.89 13.49 1.26
N SER A 53 -17.93 12.73 1.63
CA SER A 53 -18.64 12.88 2.91
C SER A 53 -18.01 12.05 4.03
N GLY A 54 -16.96 11.28 3.73
CA GLY A 54 -16.24 10.45 4.68
C GLY A 54 -16.28 8.96 4.36
N ARG A 55 -15.89 8.18 5.36
CA ARG A 55 -15.80 6.72 5.32
C ARG A 55 -17.18 6.08 5.45
N VAL A 56 -17.44 5.06 4.64
CA VAL A 56 -18.63 4.22 4.65
C VAL A 56 -18.22 2.79 4.98
N ASP A 57 -18.74 2.28 6.10
CA ASP A 57 -18.46 0.93 6.59
C ASP A 57 -19.63 -0.05 6.40
N ASN A 58 -20.82 0.45 6.01
CA ASN A 58 -22.00 -0.37 5.80
C ASN A 58 -21.80 -1.29 4.59
N GLN A 59 -21.59 -2.58 4.87
CA GLN A 59 -21.24 -3.58 3.86
C GLN A 59 -22.33 -3.78 2.81
N ALA A 60 -23.61 -3.68 3.16
CA ALA A 60 -24.70 -3.81 2.20
C ALA A 60 -24.69 -2.65 1.18
N VAL A 61 -24.39 -1.43 1.64
CA VAL A 61 -24.25 -0.25 0.77
C VAL A 61 -23.04 -0.39 -0.16
N ILE A 62 -21.92 -0.87 0.37
CA ILE A 62 -20.69 -1.11 -0.41
C ILE A 62 -20.94 -2.18 -1.48
N ASP A 63 -21.56 -3.30 -1.11
CA ASP A 63 -21.85 -4.40 -2.03
C ASP A 63 -22.84 -3.96 -3.13
N GLN A 64 -23.86 -3.17 -2.78
CA GLN A 64 -24.79 -2.60 -3.76
C GLN A 64 -24.09 -1.62 -4.71
N PHE A 65 -23.18 -0.79 -4.18
CA PHE A 65 -22.36 0.11 -4.99
C PHE A 65 -21.49 -0.69 -5.98
N LEU A 66 -20.73 -1.68 -5.49
CA LEU A 66 -19.85 -2.51 -6.31
C LEU A 66 -20.63 -3.25 -7.41
N LYS A 67 -21.79 -3.82 -7.10
CA LYS A 67 -22.65 -4.48 -8.10
C LYS A 67 -23.11 -3.54 -9.22
N ARG A 68 -23.45 -2.30 -8.89
CA ARG A 68 -23.91 -1.30 -9.88
C ARG A 68 -22.77 -0.79 -10.76
N VAL A 69 -21.63 -0.55 -10.15
CA VAL A 69 -20.49 0.12 -10.77
C VAL A 69 -19.57 -0.86 -11.50
N TYR A 70 -19.50 -2.11 -11.03
CA TYR A 70 -18.60 -3.12 -11.56
C TYR A 70 -19.31 -4.50 -11.69
N PRO A 71 -20.36 -4.60 -12.52
CA PRO A 71 -21.24 -5.78 -12.57
C PRO A 71 -20.56 -7.03 -13.16
N SER A 72 -19.52 -6.86 -13.99
CA SER A 72 -18.91 -7.95 -14.77
C SER A 72 -17.80 -8.71 -14.05
N ASN A 73 -17.21 -8.17 -12.97
CA ASN A 73 -16.09 -8.85 -12.30
C ASN A 73 -15.90 -8.45 -10.83
N PRO A 74 -16.84 -8.78 -9.91
CA PRO A 74 -16.70 -8.45 -8.49
C PRO A 74 -15.55 -9.19 -7.77
N SER A 75 -14.85 -10.12 -8.45
CA SER A 75 -13.86 -11.02 -7.82
C SER A 75 -12.61 -10.33 -7.27
N TYR A 76 -12.32 -9.09 -7.69
CA TYR A 76 -11.20 -8.29 -7.19
C TYR A 76 -11.32 -7.90 -5.71
N PHE A 77 -12.55 -7.83 -5.19
CA PHE A 77 -12.84 -7.58 -3.79
C PHE A 77 -13.43 -8.85 -3.19
N SER A 78 -12.64 -9.58 -2.41
CA SER A 78 -13.06 -10.86 -1.82
C SER A 78 -12.98 -10.83 -0.31
N ARG A 79 -14.06 -11.24 0.35
CA ARG A 79 -14.13 -11.34 1.82
C ARG A 79 -13.46 -12.60 2.38
N SER A 80 -13.09 -13.54 1.51
CA SER A 80 -12.46 -14.80 1.89
C SER A 80 -10.98 -14.82 1.54
N ASN A 81 -10.24 -15.70 2.21
CA ASN A 81 -8.88 -16.06 1.81
C ASN A 81 -8.89 -16.57 0.36
N VAL A 82 -7.87 -16.21 -0.40
CA VAL A 82 -7.72 -16.61 -1.80
C VAL A 82 -6.40 -17.33 -1.94
N THR A 83 -6.45 -18.53 -2.51
CA THR A 83 -5.26 -19.29 -2.87
C THR A 83 -4.52 -18.56 -3.99
N LEU A 84 -3.25 -18.28 -3.79
CA LEU A 84 -2.37 -17.75 -4.82
C LEU A 84 -2.05 -18.85 -5.82
N PRO A 85 -2.04 -18.55 -7.13
CA PRO A 85 -1.61 -19.51 -8.12
C PRO A 85 -0.09 -19.76 -7.97
N PRO A 86 0.44 -20.91 -8.42
CA PRO A 86 1.86 -21.28 -8.24
C PRO A 86 2.87 -20.27 -8.84
N ASP A 87 2.47 -19.57 -9.90
CA ASP A 87 3.20 -18.49 -10.59
C ASP A 87 3.02 -17.11 -9.92
N GLY A 88 2.20 -17.03 -8.88
CA GLY A 88 2.06 -15.84 -8.02
C GLY A 88 3.12 -15.77 -6.93
N ALA A 89 4.01 -16.77 -6.80
CA ALA A 89 4.99 -16.83 -5.73
C ALA A 89 6.13 -15.83 -5.94
N ILE A 90 6.47 -15.11 -4.87
CA ILE A 90 7.58 -14.17 -4.81
C ILE A 90 8.61 -14.70 -3.83
N THR A 91 9.88 -14.68 -4.23
CA THR A 91 11.01 -14.93 -3.32
C THR A 91 11.71 -13.62 -3.01
N LEU A 92 12.03 -13.39 -1.73
CA LEU A 92 12.78 -12.26 -1.24
C LEU A 92 14.02 -12.78 -0.50
N ALA A 93 15.20 -12.46 -1.01
CA ALA A 93 16.47 -12.81 -0.40
C ALA A 93 17.12 -11.56 0.19
N ILE A 94 17.11 -11.42 1.52
CA ILE A 94 17.74 -10.30 2.24
C ILE A 94 19.16 -10.70 2.64
N ARG A 95 20.12 -9.84 2.30
CA ARG A 95 21.56 -10.02 2.53
C ARG A 95 22.07 -8.93 3.49
N ALA A 96 23.32 -9.11 3.92
CA ALA A 96 24.03 -8.10 4.69
C ALA A 96 24.06 -6.74 3.98
N ASN A 97 24.27 -5.67 4.75
CA ASN A 97 24.36 -4.28 4.26
C ASN A 97 23.09 -3.79 3.52
N ASN A 98 21.90 -4.17 4.00
CA ASN A 98 20.60 -3.74 3.47
C ASN A 98 20.32 -4.14 2.01
N ARG A 99 21.09 -5.04 1.41
CA ARG A 99 20.83 -5.51 0.05
C ARG A 99 19.77 -6.59 0.05
N ALA A 100 18.89 -6.60 -0.95
CA ALA A 100 17.92 -7.64 -1.14
C ALA A 100 17.66 -7.93 -2.62
N VAL A 101 17.33 -9.17 -2.95
CA VAL A 101 16.93 -9.57 -4.30
C VAL A 101 15.49 -10.05 -4.25
N LEU A 102 14.66 -9.53 -5.14
CA LEU A 102 13.29 -9.99 -5.34
C LEU A 102 13.22 -10.82 -6.61
N MET A 103 12.57 -11.98 -6.56
CA MET A 103 12.35 -12.85 -7.72
C MET A 103 10.85 -13.10 -7.87
N PHE A 104 10.32 -12.79 -9.05
CA PHE A 104 8.98 -13.20 -9.45
C PHE A 104 9.07 -14.51 -10.22
N ASN A 105 8.28 -15.51 -9.83
CA ASN A 105 8.16 -16.72 -10.63
C ASN A 105 6.99 -16.59 -11.61
N TYR A 106 7.14 -15.83 -12.69
CA TYR A 106 6.11 -15.75 -13.71
C TYR A 106 6.43 -16.70 -14.86
N GLN A 107 5.59 -17.71 -15.09
CA GLN A 107 5.72 -18.64 -16.24
C GLN A 107 7.13 -19.28 -16.39
N ASN A 108 7.77 -19.67 -15.28
CA ASN A 108 9.14 -20.23 -15.24
C ASN A 108 10.25 -19.28 -15.71
N GLN A 109 9.97 -17.98 -15.86
CA GLN A 109 10.96 -16.95 -16.03
C GLN A 109 11.23 -16.29 -14.67
N TYR A 110 12.51 -16.25 -14.30
CA TYR A 110 12.98 -15.57 -13.10
C TYR A 110 13.58 -14.23 -13.54
N ASP A 111 12.89 -13.13 -13.25
CA ASP A 111 13.45 -11.79 -13.41
C ASP A 111 13.91 -11.28 -12.03
N PRO A 112 15.23 -11.35 -11.72
CA PRO A 112 15.75 -10.88 -10.45
C PRO A 112 15.79 -9.36 -10.44
N ILE A 113 15.14 -8.76 -9.44
CA ILE A 113 15.19 -7.33 -9.20
C ILE A 113 16.10 -7.06 -7.99
N GLU A 114 17.23 -6.41 -8.23
CA GLU A 114 18.08 -5.91 -7.15
C GLU A 114 17.39 -4.76 -6.43
N THR A 115 17.36 -4.84 -5.11
CA THR A 115 16.74 -3.86 -4.22
C THR A 115 17.61 -3.56 -3.00
N GLU A 116 17.37 -2.42 -2.37
CA GLU A 116 17.98 -2.03 -1.11
C GLU A 116 16.90 -1.66 -0.07
N ILE A 117 17.13 -1.98 1.19
CA ILE A 117 16.31 -1.50 2.30
C ILE A 117 16.71 -0.03 2.58
N THR A 118 15.85 0.91 2.20
CA THR A 118 16.12 2.35 2.29
C THR A 118 15.50 3.02 3.51
N SER A 119 14.47 2.39 4.10
CA SER A 119 13.81 2.86 5.33
C SER A 119 13.36 1.67 6.18
N ARG A 120 13.40 1.85 7.50
CA ARG A 120 12.99 0.89 8.51
C ARG A 120 12.25 1.61 9.62
N GLU A 121 11.10 1.08 9.98
CA GLU A 121 10.21 1.54 11.03
C GLU A 121 9.76 0.33 11.84
N VAL A 122 9.22 0.55 13.04
CA VAL A 122 8.87 -0.54 13.99
C VAL A 122 8.06 -1.65 13.32
N ASN A 123 7.11 -1.29 12.44
CA ASN A 123 6.15 -2.21 11.85
C ASN A 123 6.36 -2.46 10.35
N TYR A 124 7.40 -1.91 9.73
CA TYR A 124 7.66 -2.13 8.30
C TYR A 124 9.07 -1.73 7.86
N PHE A 125 9.47 -2.21 6.69
CA PHE A 125 10.62 -1.67 5.97
C PHE A 125 10.30 -1.46 4.49
N VAL A 126 11.09 -0.61 3.84
CA VAL A 126 10.92 -0.22 2.44
C VAL A 126 12.06 -0.77 1.60
N LEU A 127 11.72 -1.61 0.62
CA LEU A 127 12.61 -2.06 -0.45
C LEU A 127 12.52 -1.09 -1.62
N THR A 128 13.66 -0.61 -2.12
CA THR A 128 13.75 0.26 -3.30
C THR A 128 14.58 -0.42 -4.38
N ASN A 129 14.09 -0.45 -5.61
CA ASN A 129 14.85 -1.04 -6.73
C ASN A 129 16.17 -0.27 -6.97
N MET A 130 17.26 -1.01 -7.18
CA MET A 130 18.59 -0.45 -7.45
C MET A 130 18.74 -0.06 -8.93
N ASP A 131 18.22 -0.89 -9.85
CA ASP A 131 18.51 -0.84 -11.29
C ASP A 131 17.41 -0.28 -12.20
N SER A 132 16.28 0.16 -11.66
CA SER A 132 15.21 0.66 -12.52
C SER A 132 15.58 2.02 -13.13
N THR A 133 15.88 2.04 -14.42
CA THR A 133 15.85 3.23 -15.27
C THR A 133 14.46 3.44 -15.83
N GLY A 134 13.44 3.51 -14.96
CA GLY A 134 12.12 3.98 -15.37
C GLY A 134 12.19 5.48 -15.59
N PHE A 135 11.99 5.93 -16.83
CA PHE A 135 11.55 7.31 -17.04
C PHE A 135 10.16 7.38 -16.40
N GLY A 136 10.01 8.17 -15.33
CA GLY A 136 8.68 8.52 -14.83
C GLY A 136 7.86 9.09 -15.99
N PRO A 137 6.52 9.05 -15.91
CA PRO A 137 5.67 9.52 -16.99
C PRO A 137 6.16 10.88 -17.47
N ILE A 138 6.38 11.00 -18.77
CA ILE A 138 6.56 12.31 -19.41
C ILE A 138 5.33 13.10 -18.99
N ILE A 139 5.53 14.15 -18.19
CA ILE A 139 4.47 15.11 -17.88
C ILE A 139 4.23 15.82 -19.20
N GLN A 140 3.36 15.26 -20.04
CA GLN A 140 2.92 15.93 -21.25
C GLN A 140 2.12 17.15 -20.78
N VAL A 141 2.70 18.33 -21.00
CA VAL A 141 2.11 19.62 -20.63
C VAL A 141 0.74 19.85 -21.30
N ASN A 142 0.36 19.02 -22.29
CA ASN A 142 -0.84 19.17 -23.11
C ASN A 142 -1.86 18.03 -23.00
N SER A 143 -1.64 17.01 -22.16
CA SER A 143 -2.71 16.08 -21.78
C SER A 143 -3.15 16.45 -20.37
N TYR A 144 -4.42 16.82 -20.20
CA TYR A 144 -5.00 16.97 -18.87
C TYR A 144 -5.22 15.56 -18.33
N PRO A 145 -4.37 15.01 -17.43
CA PRO A 145 -4.63 13.69 -16.89
C PRO A 145 -5.98 13.78 -16.20
N ASN A 146 -6.90 12.88 -16.56
CA ASN A 146 -8.19 12.82 -15.89
C ASN A 146 -7.95 12.50 -14.39
N ALA A 147 -8.90 12.82 -13.50
CA ALA A 147 -8.72 12.62 -12.05
C ALA A 147 -8.33 11.18 -11.67
N CYS A 148 -8.68 10.24 -12.54
CA CYS A 148 -8.40 8.82 -12.44
C CYS A 148 -6.89 8.52 -12.63
N GLU A 149 -6.26 9.09 -13.65
CA GLU A 149 -4.81 9.02 -13.87
C GLU A 149 -4.03 9.76 -12.77
N GLN A 150 -4.52 10.91 -12.33
CA GLN A 150 -3.92 11.66 -11.22
C GLN A 150 -3.95 10.85 -9.91
N PHE A 151 -5.04 10.13 -9.65
CA PHE A 151 -5.16 9.25 -8.50
C PHE A 151 -4.12 8.13 -8.55
N ALA A 152 -4.04 7.41 -9.68
CA ALA A 152 -3.07 6.33 -9.86
C ALA A 152 -1.63 6.84 -9.67
N GLN A 153 -1.28 7.97 -10.30
CA GLN A 153 0.02 8.62 -10.11
C GLN A 153 0.27 8.98 -8.64
N SER A 154 -0.73 9.46 -7.92
CA SER A 154 -0.55 9.80 -6.50
C SER A 154 -0.22 8.59 -5.63
N VAL A 155 -0.78 7.41 -5.93
CA VAL A 155 -0.45 6.15 -5.26
C VAL A 155 0.99 5.72 -5.59
N ASN A 156 1.43 5.90 -6.84
CA ASN A 156 2.80 5.65 -7.28
C ASN A 156 3.83 6.53 -6.53
N LEU A 157 3.45 7.76 -6.17
CA LEU A 157 4.34 8.80 -5.64
C LEU A 157 4.46 8.83 -4.11
N VAL A 158 3.85 7.91 -3.36
CA VAL A 158 3.88 7.93 -1.88
C VAL A 158 5.30 7.71 -1.34
N HIS A 159 6.08 6.86 -2.01
CA HIS A 159 7.48 6.60 -1.67
C HIS A 159 8.36 6.75 -2.91
N PRO A 160 8.54 7.98 -3.42
CA PRO A 160 9.26 8.17 -4.65
C PRO A 160 10.76 8.06 -4.36
N GLY A 161 11.42 6.98 -4.79
CA GLY A 161 12.87 6.90 -4.88
C GLY A 161 13.45 7.82 -5.99
N ARG A 162 12.90 9.03 -6.11
CA ARG A 162 12.97 9.90 -7.28
C ARG A 162 14.30 10.63 -7.35
N ARG A 163 15.01 10.47 -8.48
CA ARG A 163 16.15 11.31 -8.87
C ARG A 163 15.80 12.03 -10.16
N CYS A 164 15.51 13.32 -10.08
CA CYS A 164 15.29 14.15 -11.26
C CYS A 164 16.60 14.74 -11.77
N ARG A 165 16.73 14.83 -13.10
CA ARG A 165 17.76 15.63 -13.74
C ARG A 165 17.09 16.70 -14.61
N PRO A 166 17.56 17.96 -14.57
CA PRO A 166 17.16 18.93 -15.57
C PRO A 166 17.65 18.45 -16.93
N VAL A 167 16.82 18.55 -17.95
CA VAL A 167 17.22 18.35 -19.35
C VAL A 167 17.23 19.71 -20.03
N SER A 168 18.25 19.99 -20.84
CA SER A 168 18.30 21.23 -21.63
C SER A 168 17.21 21.18 -22.69
N VAL A 169 16.50 22.30 -22.89
CA VAL A 169 15.32 22.34 -23.75
C VAL A 169 15.56 23.31 -24.91
N VAL A 170 15.09 22.91 -26.10
CA VAL A 170 14.87 23.81 -27.22
C VAL A 170 13.83 24.85 -26.78
N ALA A 171 14.06 26.13 -27.09
CA ALA A 171 13.37 27.28 -26.53
C ALA A 171 11.86 27.10 -26.26
N GLY A 172 11.46 27.19 -24.99
CA GLY A 172 10.06 27.43 -24.58
C GLY A 172 9.44 26.46 -23.57
N THR A 173 10.02 25.29 -23.31
CA THR A 173 9.51 24.35 -22.30
C THR A 173 10.60 24.01 -21.27
N PHE A 174 10.22 23.67 -20.04
CA PHE A 174 11.13 23.12 -19.02
C PHE A 174 10.61 21.74 -18.63
N ASP A 175 11.11 20.68 -19.27
CA ASP A 175 10.73 19.31 -18.91
C ASP A 175 11.84 18.68 -18.06
N LYS A 176 11.59 18.52 -16.76
CA LYS A 176 12.46 17.72 -15.88
C LYS A 176 12.22 16.25 -16.19
N VAL A 177 13.28 15.50 -16.51
CA VAL A 177 13.19 14.03 -16.56
C VAL A 177 13.47 13.48 -15.17
N CYS A 178 12.52 12.72 -14.65
CA CYS A 178 12.63 12.09 -13.35
C CYS A 178 12.78 10.59 -13.50
N LYS A 179 13.81 10.05 -12.85
CA LYS A 179 13.97 8.61 -12.67
C LYS A 179 13.19 8.22 -11.44
N GLU A 180 12.22 7.33 -11.61
CA GLU A 180 11.46 6.76 -10.51
C GLU A 180 11.99 5.36 -10.23
N ARG A 181 12.34 5.10 -8.96
CA ARG A 181 12.68 3.77 -8.48
C ARG A 181 11.44 3.18 -7.83
N PRO A 182 10.84 2.11 -8.39
CA PRO A 182 9.75 1.42 -7.73
C PRO A 182 10.17 0.99 -6.34
N VAL A 183 9.25 1.12 -5.40
CA VAL A 183 9.42 0.74 -4.00
C VAL A 183 8.41 -0.33 -3.61
N ARG A 184 8.72 -1.08 -2.57
CA ARG A 184 7.84 -2.08 -1.97
C ARG A 184 7.92 -2.01 -0.46
N VAL A 185 6.77 -1.95 0.21
CA VAL A 185 6.69 -2.05 1.68
C VAL A 185 6.54 -3.50 2.13
N ILE A 186 7.36 -3.92 3.08
CA ILE A 186 7.22 -5.20 3.78
C ILE A 186 6.81 -4.91 5.22
N ARG A 187 5.64 -5.39 5.64
CA ARG A 187 5.15 -5.21 7.00
C ARG A 187 5.73 -6.26 7.94
N ILE A 188 5.96 -5.85 9.17
CA ILE A 188 6.38 -6.69 10.29
C ILE A 188 5.20 -6.72 11.26
N ARG A 189 4.73 -7.92 11.62
CA ARG A 189 3.73 -8.11 12.68
C ARG A 189 3.99 -9.43 13.37
N ASP A 190 3.95 -9.46 14.69
CA ASP A 190 4.16 -10.68 15.48
C ASP A 190 5.44 -11.43 15.07
N ARG A 191 6.51 -10.66 14.77
CA ARG A 191 7.82 -11.15 14.27
C ARG A 191 7.76 -11.91 12.93
N LYS A 192 6.66 -11.77 12.19
CA LYS A 192 6.46 -12.31 10.84
C LYS A 192 6.47 -11.20 9.81
N LEU A 193 6.88 -11.55 8.60
CA LEU A 193 6.95 -10.65 7.46
C LEU A 193 5.73 -10.82 6.57
N PHE A 194 5.17 -9.71 6.08
CA PHE A 194 3.99 -9.73 5.21
C PHE A 194 4.16 -8.76 4.04
N ILE A 195 3.77 -9.17 2.84
CA ILE A 195 3.58 -8.29 1.69
C ILE A 195 2.10 -7.86 1.68
N PRO A 196 1.79 -6.57 1.92
CA PRO A 196 0.45 -6.04 1.69
C PRO A 196 0.10 -6.06 0.20
N GLN A 197 -1.18 -6.23 -0.12
CA GLN A 197 -1.71 -6.26 -1.49
C GLN A 197 -2.99 -5.43 -1.48
N PHE A 198 -3.07 -4.40 -2.30
CA PHE A 198 -4.22 -3.49 -2.29
C PHE A 198 -5.06 -3.66 -3.56
N SER A 199 -6.35 -3.93 -3.36
CA SER A 199 -7.39 -3.76 -4.38
C SER A 199 -8.05 -2.42 -4.20
N TRP A 200 -8.18 -1.62 -5.26
CA TRP A 200 -8.93 -0.39 -5.21
C TRP A 200 -9.70 -0.10 -6.49
N LEU A 201 -10.82 0.60 -6.33
CA LEU A 201 -11.70 1.08 -7.38
C LEU A 201 -11.99 2.54 -7.10
N PHE A 202 -11.47 3.42 -7.94
CA PHE A 202 -11.76 4.84 -7.91
C PHE A 202 -12.74 5.18 -9.03
N THR A 203 -13.80 5.87 -8.69
CA THR A 203 -14.79 6.36 -9.64
C THR A 203 -14.90 7.86 -9.48
N ASN A 204 -14.87 8.57 -10.60
CA ASN A 204 -15.12 10.01 -10.60
C ASN A 204 -16.48 10.34 -11.21
N THR A 205 -16.97 11.53 -10.88
CA THR A 205 -18.18 12.11 -11.51
C THR A 205 -17.91 12.70 -12.89
N TYR A 206 -16.64 12.80 -13.31
CA TYR A 206 -16.31 13.30 -14.64
C TYR A 206 -16.82 12.32 -15.70
N ILE A 207 -17.74 12.82 -16.51
CA ILE A 207 -18.30 12.10 -17.64
C ILE A 207 -17.23 12.08 -18.74
N SER A 208 -16.73 10.90 -19.08
CA SER A 208 -15.93 10.69 -20.30
C SER A 208 -16.65 11.31 -21.49
N PRO A 209 -15.96 11.78 -22.54
CA PRO A 209 -16.60 12.21 -23.80
C PRO A 209 -17.62 11.20 -24.37
N SER A 210 -17.51 9.92 -23.98
CA SER A 210 -18.43 8.83 -24.29
C SER A 210 -19.67 8.72 -23.36
N GLY A 211 -19.93 9.68 -22.46
CA GLY A 211 -21.16 9.75 -21.66
C GLY A 211 -21.18 8.93 -20.37
N GLY A 212 -20.09 8.23 -20.02
CA GLY A 212 -20.00 7.38 -18.82
C GLY A 212 -19.11 7.94 -17.71
N LYS A 213 -19.37 7.54 -16.44
CA LYS A 213 -18.44 7.77 -15.32
C LYS A 213 -17.09 7.10 -15.62
N SER A 214 -15.98 7.79 -15.37
CA SER A 214 -14.66 7.15 -15.48
C SER A 214 -14.44 6.23 -14.27
N LEU A 215 -14.14 4.97 -14.55
CA LEU A 215 -13.84 3.95 -13.56
C LEU A 215 -12.37 3.56 -13.70
N CYS A 216 -11.62 3.69 -12.61
CA CYS A 216 -10.27 3.16 -12.51
C CYS A 216 -10.27 2.04 -11.49
N GLY A 217 -10.21 0.81 -11.99
CA GLY A 217 -9.83 -0.35 -11.18
C GLY A 217 -8.39 -0.67 -11.47
N GLN A 218 -7.54 -0.73 -10.45
CA GLN A 218 -6.24 -1.35 -10.58
C GLN A 218 -5.99 -2.25 -9.39
N ALA A 219 -6.03 -3.55 -9.65
CA ALA A 219 -5.26 -4.53 -8.89
C ALA A 219 -5.12 -5.76 -9.75
N GLN A 220 -4.09 -5.77 -10.61
CA GLN A 220 -3.48 -6.98 -11.15
C GLN A 220 -2.23 -6.60 -11.95
N SER A 221 -1.18 -6.32 -11.19
CA SER A 221 0.22 -6.45 -11.57
C SER A 221 0.97 -6.28 -10.25
N ASN A 222 1.98 -7.10 -9.98
CA ASN A 222 2.72 -7.16 -8.71
C ASN A 222 3.52 -5.86 -8.35
N GLN A 223 3.08 -4.73 -8.88
CA GLN A 223 3.64 -3.39 -8.74
C GLN A 223 3.04 -2.63 -7.55
N TRP A 224 1.85 -3.00 -7.07
CA TRP A 224 1.11 -2.22 -6.06
C TRP A 224 0.96 -2.98 -4.72
N ASN A 225 1.95 -2.87 -3.84
CA ASN A 225 1.82 -3.27 -2.43
C ASN A 225 1.63 -2.06 -1.50
N LEU A 226 1.17 -0.94 -2.03
CA LEU A 226 0.99 0.30 -1.31
C LEU A 226 -0.28 1.00 -1.77
N LEU A 227 -0.92 1.69 -0.84
CA LEU A 227 -1.94 2.69 -1.11
C LEU A 227 -1.51 3.98 -0.42
N ASP A 228 -1.75 5.13 -1.06
CA ASP A 228 -1.58 6.44 -0.44
C ASP A 228 -2.57 6.59 0.74
N PRO A 229 -2.11 6.71 1.99
CA PRO A 229 -2.99 6.91 3.14
C PRO A 229 -3.79 8.22 3.06
N ALA A 230 -3.29 9.22 2.33
CA ALA A 230 -3.97 10.49 2.11
C ALA A 230 -4.98 10.46 0.95
N ALA A 231 -5.07 9.35 0.19
CA ALA A 231 -5.98 9.19 -0.93
C ALA A 231 -7.45 9.57 -0.62
N PRO A 232 -8.03 9.18 0.54
CA PRO A 232 -9.41 9.56 0.87
C PRO A 232 -9.62 11.08 0.98
N GLY A 233 -8.60 11.84 1.39
CA GLY A 233 -8.68 13.30 1.50
C GLY A 233 -8.65 14.04 0.16
N LYS A 234 -8.41 13.33 -0.94
CA LYS A 234 -8.33 13.89 -2.30
C LYS A 234 -9.64 13.76 -3.08
N LEU A 235 -10.68 13.16 -2.47
CA LEU A 235 -11.96 12.91 -3.11
C LEU A 235 -12.76 14.20 -3.28
N ARG A 236 -13.24 14.48 -4.50
CA ARG A 236 -14.17 15.58 -4.77
C ARG A 236 -15.61 15.11 -4.58
N SER A 237 -16.55 16.06 -4.60
CA SER A 237 -17.97 15.76 -4.55
C SER A 237 -18.37 14.76 -5.63
N GLY A 238 -18.92 13.63 -5.21
CA GLY A 238 -19.37 12.54 -6.07
C GLY A 238 -18.29 11.53 -6.48
N ASP A 239 -17.03 11.78 -6.17
CA ASP A 239 -15.99 10.75 -6.28
C ASP A 239 -16.22 9.65 -5.25
N THR A 240 -15.82 8.43 -5.57
CA THR A 240 -15.89 7.29 -4.65
C THR A 240 -14.66 6.42 -4.82
N LEU A 241 -14.07 6.03 -3.69
CA LEU A 241 -12.91 5.15 -3.62
C LEU A 241 -13.27 3.93 -2.78
N VAL A 242 -13.28 2.75 -3.38
CA VAL A 242 -13.41 1.47 -2.66
C VAL A 242 -12.03 0.86 -2.55
N VAL A 243 -11.66 0.38 -1.36
CA VAL A 243 -10.34 -0.18 -1.05
C VAL A 243 -10.51 -1.48 -0.28
N GLN A 244 -9.63 -2.44 -0.58
CA GLN A 244 -9.40 -3.60 0.25
C GLN A 244 -7.90 -3.86 0.34
N GLU A 245 -7.39 -3.99 1.56
CA GLU A 245 -6.04 -4.44 1.81
C GLU A 245 -6.03 -5.92 2.22
N ARG A 246 -5.21 -6.71 1.53
CA ARG A 246 -4.93 -8.12 1.81
C ARG A 246 -3.45 -8.28 2.10
N GLN A 247 -3.06 -9.41 2.66
CA GLN A 247 -1.66 -9.67 3.02
C GLN A 247 -1.28 -11.09 2.65
N VAL A 248 -0.05 -11.27 2.17
CA VAL A 248 0.58 -12.59 2.03
C VAL A 248 1.78 -12.66 2.96
N GLU A 249 1.87 -13.76 3.73
CA GLU A 249 2.99 -14.00 4.62
C GLU A 249 4.25 -14.36 3.82
N LEU A 250 5.41 -13.90 4.29
CA LEU A 250 6.73 -14.28 3.82
C LEU A 250 7.34 -15.29 4.79
N LEU A 251 7.41 -16.54 4.34
CA LEU A 251 7.89 -17.68 5.10
C LEU A 251 9.39 -17.85 4.89
N LYS A 252 10.16 -17.82 5.98
CA LYS A 252 11.60 -18.09 5.95
C LYS A 252 11.85 -19.53 5.46
N GLN A 253 12.80 -19.70 4.54
CA GLN A 253 13.25 -20.99 4.03
C GLN A 253 14.38 -21.57 4.88
#